data_AF-A0A316LSB3-F1
#
_entry.id   AF-A0A316LSB3-F1
#
_cell.length_a   1.000
_cell.length_b   1.000
_cell.length_c   1.000
_cell.angle_alpha   90.00
_cell.angle_beta   90.00
_cell.angle_gamma   90.00
#
_symmetry.space_group_name_H-M   'P 1'
#
loop_
_entity.id
_entity.type
_entity.pdbx_description
1 polymer ?
#
loop_
_entity_poly.entity_id
_entity_poly.type
_entity_poly.pdbx_seq_one_letter_code
_entity_poly.pdbx_strand_id
1 'polypeptide(L)'
;MNRTKLRKQVLSLPMNSILYIDVPKEDGAKLCLERIKLSALDCLLRSNFSEKEREENSSVKEITEEYTKTFSSYVAGIYYRLAEILGEDMIIPLSAPCYRLGYDGIQEKIFIYKTCPKA
;
A
#
# COMPACT_ATOMS: atom_id res chain seq x y z
N MET A 1 -5.04 -0.28 22.10
CA MET A 1 -6.18 -1.11 21.67
C MET A 1 -5.78 -2.58 21.77
N ASN A 2 -6.63 -3.50 22.26
CA ASN A 2 -6.28 -4.92 22.36
C ASN A 2 -6.16 -5.54 20.96
N ARG A 3 -5.01 -6.16 20.63
CA ARG A 3 -4.71 -6.79 19.33
C ARG A 3 -5.85 -7.71 18.87
N THR A 4 -6.38 -8.56 19.76
CA THR A 4 -7.46 -9.50 19.44
C THR A 4 -8.75 -8.79 19.03
N LYS A 5 -9.06 -7.64 19.63
CA LYS A 5 -10.24 -6.84 19.28
C LYS A 5 -10.08 -6.22 17.89
N LEU A 6 -8.89 -5.67 17.60
CA LEU A 6 -8.59 -5.08 16.29
C LEU A 6 -8.62 -6.14 15.18
N ARG A 7 -8.06 -7.32 15.42
CA ARG A 7 -8.12 -8.44 14.48
C ARG A 7 -9.56 -8.83 14.12
N LYS A 8 -10.43 -8.97 15.13
CA LYS A 8 -11.86 -9.24 14.92
C LYS A 8 -12.52 -8.15 14.08
N GLN A 9 -12.22 -6.88 14.38
CA GLN A 9 -12.74 -5.74 13.64
C GLN A 9 -12.34 -5.76 12.16
N VAL A 10 -11.08 -6.08 11.85
CA VAL A 10 -10.58 -6.22 10.47
C VAL A 10 -11.33 -7.31 9.71
N LEU A 11 -11.47 -8.50 10.30
CA LEU A 11 -12.12 -9.65 9.66
C LEU A 11 -13.63 -9.45 9.50
N SER A 12 -14.24 -8.64 10.37
CA SER A 12 -15.67 -8.33 10.32
C SER A 12 -15.99 -7.02 9.60
N LEU A 13 -15.04 -6.45 8.83
CA LEU A 13 -15.27 -5.20 8.11
C LEU A 13 -16.43 -5.38 7.10
N PRO A 14 -17.47 -4.52 7.15
CA PRO A 14 -18.49 -4.50 6.11
C PRO A 14 -17.87 -4.24 4.74
N MET A 15 -18.49 -4.74 3.67
CA MET A 15 -18.09 -4.39 2.31
C MET A 15 -18.12 -2.86 2.12
N ASN A 16 -17.16 -2.33 1.38
CA ASN A 16 -16.98 -0.90 1.12
C ASN A 16 -16.68 -0.05 2.37
N SER A 17 -16.25 -0.67 3.48
CA SER A 17 -15.77 0.05 4.65
C SER A 17 -14.25 0.19 4.66
N ILE A 18 -13.78 1.30 5.25
CA ILE A 18 -12.36 1.58 5.46
C ILE A 18 -12.09 1.56 6.96
N LEU A 19 -11.09 0.79 7.37
CA LEU A 19 -10.50 0.87 8.71
C LEU A 19 -9.16 1.56 8.64
N TYR A 20 -8.92 2.51 9.53
CA TYR A 20 -7.64 3.17 9.67
C TYR A 20 -6.86 2.64 10.86
N ILE A 21 -5.57 2.39 10.67
CA ILE A 21 -4.64 1.87 11.65
C ILE A 21 -3.52 2.90 11.84
N ASP A 22 -3.32 3.30 13.08
CA ASP A 22 -2.23 4.18 13.49
C ASP A 22 -0.88 3.49 13.31
N VAL A 23 0.11 4.23 12.84
CA VAL A 23 1.50 3.80 12.70
C VAL A 23 2.43 4.79 13.41
N PRO A 24 3.62 4.36 13.85
CA PRO A 24 4.62 5.29 14.38
C PRO A 24 4.92 6.39 13.35
N LYS A 25 5.11 7.63 13.83
CA LYS A 25 5.33 8.80 12.96
C LYS A 25 6.47 8.60 11.97
N GLU A 26 7.57 8.01 12.41
CA GLU A 26 8.73 7.75 11.55
C GLU A 26 8.42 6.78 10.40
N ASP A 27 7.65 5.72 10.69
CA ASP A 27 7.23 4.78 9.66
C ASP A 27 6.17 5.39 8.73
N GLY A 28 5.25 6.19 9.28
CA GLY A 28 4.30 6.97 8.50
C GLY A 28 4.99 7.93 7.53
N ALA A 29 6.03 8.64 7.99
CA ALA A 29 6.83 9.52 7.14
C ALA A 29 7.52 8.76 6.00
N LYS A 30 8.09 7.58 6.27
CA LYS A 30 8.68 6.72 5.22
C LYS A 30 7.64 6.29 4.20
N LEU A 31 6.48 5.81 4.64
CA LEU A 31 5.38 5.41 3.74
C LEU A 31 4.85 6.60 2.93
N CYS A 32 4.80 7.79 3.53
CA CYS A 32 4.39 9.01 2.84
C CYS A 32 5.36 9.39 1.72
N LEU A 33 6.67 9.34 1.99
CA LEU A 33 7.72 9.62 1.00
C LEU A 33 7.66 8.61 -0.16
N GLU A 34 7.54 7.32 0.12
CA GLU A 34 7.42 6.28 -0.91
C GLU A 34 6.15 6.50 -1.76
N ARG A 35 5.01 6.86 -1.14
CA ARG A 35 3.77 7.20 -1.86
C ARG A 35 3.94 8.42 -2.78
N ILE A 36 4.59 9.48 -2.31
CA ILE A 36 4.87 10.67 -3.12
C ILE A 36 5.76 10.30 -4.31
N LYS A 37 6.79 9.51 -4.06
CA LYS A 37 7.71 9.04 -5.10
C LYS A 37 7.02 8.17 -6.14
N LEU A 38 6.16 7.24 -5.72
CA LEU A 38 5.31 6.45 -6.63
C LEU A 38 4.44 7.34 -7.51
N SER A 39 3.81 8.37 -6.92
CA SER A 39 3.00 9.32 -7.69
C SER A 39 3.82 10.06 -8.72
N ALA A 40 5.04 10.51 -8.38
CA ALA A 40 5.92 11.19 -9.31
C ALA A 40 6.38 10.27 -10.45
N LEU A 41 6.75 9.03 -10.14
CA LEU A 41 7.16 8.03 -11.13
C LEU A 41 6.01 7.63 -12.07
N ASP A 42 4.79 7.45 -11.55
CA ASP A 42 3.59 7.20 -12.37
C ASP A 42 3.30 8.39 -13.32
N CYS A 43 3.42 9.62 -12.84
CA CYS A 43 3.32 10.81 -13.70
C CYS A 43 4.37 10.78 -14.81
N LEU A 44 5.63 10.46 -14.52
CA LEU A 44 6.69 10.38 -15.52
C LEU A 44 6.43 9.28 -16.56
N LEU A 45 5.96 8.10 -16.14
CA LEU A 45 5.59 7.01 -17.06
C LEU A 45 4.45 7.40 -18.00
N ARG A 46 3.45 8.13 -17.50
CA ARG A 46 2.29 8.58 -18.29
C ARG A 46 2.62 9.73 -19.24
N SER A 47 3.50 10.64 -18.82
CA SER A 47 3.75 11.90 -19.56
C SER A 47 4.72 11.75 -20.71
N ASN A 48 5.64 10.78 -20.66
CA ASN A 48 6.84 10.84 -21.49
C ASN A 48 6.80 10.00 -22.78
N PHE A 49 5.84 9.09 -23.03
CA PHE A 49 6.03 8.12 -24.12
C PHE A 49 4.74 7.71 -24.82
N SER A 50 4.72 7.88 -26.15
CA SER A 50 3.82 7.11 -27.02
C SER A 50 4.13 5.61 -26.87
N GLU A 51 3.16 4.72 -27.07
CA GLU A 51 3.37 3.26 -26.89
C GLU A 51 4.59 2.72 -27.67
N LYS A 52 4.93 3.35 -28.81
CA LYS A 52 6.05 2.97 -29.67
C LYS A 52 7.43 3.39 -29.14
N GLU A 53 7.51 4.36 -28.23
CA GLU A 53 8.78 4.85 -27.65
C GLU A 53 9.14 4.16 -26.33
N ARG A 54 8.23 3.33 -25.79
CA ARG A 54 8.40 2.70 -24.47
C ARG A 54 9.39 1.53 -24.44
N GLU A 55 9.50 0.77 -25.52
CA GLU A 55 10.29 -0.47 -25.53
C GLU A 55 11.80 -0.24 -25.74
N GLU A 56 12.19 0.87 -26.38
CA GLU A 56 13.60 1.14 -26.74
C GLU A 56 14.26 2.24 -25.88
N ASN A 57 13.50 2.93 -25.02
CA ASN A 57 14.01 4.09 -24.29
C ASN A 57 14.58 3.68 -22.92
N SER A 58 15.88 3.87 -22.72
CA SER A 58 16.59 3.55 -21.47
C SER A 58 15.99 4.25 -20.25
N SER A 59 15.48 5.48 -20.40
CA SER A 59 14.86 6.23 -19.31
C SER A 59 13.52 5.61 -18.88
N VAL A 60 12.75 5.01 -19.78
CA VAL A 60 11.51 4.27 -19.42
C VAL A 60 11.86 3.09 -18.52
N LYS A 61 12.91 2.36 -18.90
CA LYS A 61 13.38 1.21 -18.15
C LYS A 61 13.84 1.61 -16.75
N GLU A 62 14.64 2.67 -16.64
CA GLU A 62 15.10 3.22 -15.36
C GLU A 62 13.92 3.67 -14.46
N ILE A 63 12.95 4.40 -15.04
CA ILE A 63 11.75 4.83 -14.29
C ILE A 63 10.93 3.62 -13.84
N THR A 64 10.79 2.59 -14.69
CA THR A 64 10.04 1.37 -14.37
C THR A 64 10.73 0.55 -13.27
N GLU A 65 12.06 0.42 -13.33
CA GLU A 65 12.87 -0.24 -12.30
C GLU A 65 12.73 0.48 -10.96
N GLU A 66 12.86 1.82 -10.96
CA GLU A 66 12.73 2.61 -9.74
C GLU A 66 11.29 2.58 -9.20
N TYR A 67 10.28 2.60 -10.08
CA TYR A 67 8.87 2.42 -9.71
C TYR A 67 8.66 1.07 -9.03
N THR A 68 9.17 0.00 -9.63
CA THR A 68 9.01 -1.37 -9.10
C THR A 68 9.69 -1.52 -7.73
N LYS A 69 10.89 -0.96 -7.58
CA LYS A 69 11.63 -0.96 -6.31
C LYS A 69 10.88 -0.16 -5.22
N THR A 70 10.45 1.06 -5.56
CA THR A 70 9.68 1.96 -4.68
C THR A 70 8.36 1.29 -4.27
N PHE A 71 7.66 0.65 -5.22
CA PHE A 71 6.40 -0.05 -4.96
C PHE A 71 6.59 -1.24 -4.04
N SER A 72 7.64 -2.03 -4.28
CA SER A 72 7.99 -3.17 -3.42
C SER A 72 8.31 -2.73 -1.99
N SER A 73 9.12 -1.66 -1.85
CA SER A 73 9.42 -1.04 -0.55
C SER A 73 8.16 -0.58 0.18
N TYR A 74 7.28 0.15 -0.53
CA TYR A 74 6.03 0.67 0.00
C TYR A 74 5.09 -0.45 0.48
N VAL A 75 4.88 -1.47 -0.35
CA VAL A 75 3.99 -2.60 -0.02
C VAL A 75 4.57 -3.42 1.14
N ALA A 76 5.87 -3.71 1.11
CA ALA A 76 6.54 -4.41 2.20
C ALA A 76 6.43 -3.65 3.53
N GLY A 77 6.61 -2.31 3.49
CA GLY A 77 6.46 -1.45 4.67
C GLY A 77 5.05 -1.51 5.26
N ILE A 78 4.01 -1.51 4.42
CA ILE A 78 2.62 -1.67 4.88
C ILE A 78 2.43 -3.02 5.56
N TYR A 79 2.81 -4.12 4.89
CA TYR A 79 2.63 -5.46 5.46
C TYR A 79 3.42 -5.68 6.74
N TYR A 80 4.65 -5.17 6.81
CA TYR A 80 5.47 -5.23 8.02
C TYR A 80 4.77 -4.56 9.21
N ARG A 81 4.23 -3.35 9.03
CA ARG A 81 3.51 -2.65 10.10
C ARG A 81 2.21 -3.34 10.48
N LEU A 82 1.48 -3.87 9.50
CA LEU A 82 0.29 -4.66 9.77
C LEU A 82 0.62 -5.95 10.54
N ALA A 83 1.75 -6.60 10.27
CA ALA A 83 2.19 -7.80 10.97
C ALA A 83 2.50 -7.51 12.45
N GLU A 84 3.20 -6.42 12.74
CA GLU A 84 3.47 -6.02 14.13
C GLU A 84 2.19 -5.68 14.91
N ILE A 85 1.24 -5.02 14.26
CA ILE A 85 0.01 -4.55 14.91
C ILE A 85 -0.99 -5.70 15.08
N LEU A 86 -1.22 -6.49 14.02
CA LEU A 86 -2.28 -7.51 13.94
C LEU A 86 -1.77 -8.93 14.20
N GLY A 87 -0.47 -9.19 14.04
CA GLY A 87 0.13 -10.53 14.01
C GLY A 87 0.45 -10.97 12.58
N GLU A 88 1.56 -11.70 12.40
CA GLU A 88 2.01 -12.20 11.10
C GLU A 88 0.98 -13.10 10.41
N ASP A 89 0.17 -13.82 11.19
CA ASP A 89 -0.88 -14.70 10.68
C ASP A 89 -2.03 -13.95 9.98
N MET A 90 -2.13 -12.64 10.20
CA MET A 90 -3.12 -11.78 9.53
C MET A 90 -2.68 -11.33 8.14
N ILE A 91 -1.42 -11.56 7.75
CA ILE A 91 -0.90 -11.13 6.43
C ILE A 91 -1.51 -11.93 5.30
N ILE A 92 -1.72 -13.24 5.49
CA ILE A 92 -2.33 -14.12 4.47
C ILE A 92 -3.78 -13.68 4.16
N PRO A 93 -4.67 -13.48 5.16
CA PRO A 93 -6.00 -12.92 4.88
C PRO A 93 -5.97 -11.56 4.21
N LEU A 94 -5.04 -10.68 4.59
CA LEU A 94 -4.95 -9.31 4.07
C LEU A 94 -4.34 -9.22 2.68
N SER A 95 -3.61 -10.25 2.23
CA SER A 95 -3.11 -10.34 0.86
C SER A 95 -4.13 -10.90 -0.13
N ALA A 96 -5.27 -11.41 0.35
CA ALA A 96 -6.37 -11.80 -0.51
C ALA A 96 -6.94 -10.57 -1.25
N PRO A 97 -7.45 -10.72 -2.49
CA PRO A 97 -7.99 -9.62 -3.30
C PRO A 97 -9.27 -8.96 -2.72
N CYS A 98 -9.67 -9.42 -1.53
CA CYS A 98 -10.80 -8.92 -0.75
C CYS A 98 -10.46 -7.68 0.08
N TYR A 99 -9.19 -7.29 0.14
CA TYR A 99 -8.70 -6.12 0.83
C TYR A 99 -7.82 -5.28 -0.09
N ARG A 100 -8.02 -3.97 -0.05
CA ARG A 100 -7.09 -2.99 -0.60
C ARG A 100 -6.40 -2.28 0.55
N LEU A 101 -5.07 -2.32 0.54
CA LEU A 101 -4.24 -1.72 1.56
C LEU A 101 -3.53 -0.49 0.99
N GLY A 102 -3.22 0.47 1.85
CA GLY A 102 -2.41 1.63 1.48
C GLY A 102 -2.19 2.56 2.66
N TYR A 103 -1.45 3.63 2.42
CA TYR A 103 -1.21 4.70 3.36
C TYR A 103 -1.96 5.96 2.93
N ASP A 104 -2.75 6.51 3.84
CA ASP A 104 -3.44 7.78 3.67
C ASP A 104 -2.56 8.90 4.24
N GLY A 105 -1.98 9.71 3.36
CA GLY A 105 -1.09 10.80 3.75
C GLY A 105 -1.80 12.00 4.39
N ILE A 106 -3.14 12.09 4.35
CA ILE A 106 -3.91 13.13 5.05
C ILE A 106 -4.20 12.69 6.48
N GLN A 107 -4.64 11.43 6.65
CA GLN A 107 -4.90 10.88 7.98
C GLN A 107 -3.64 10.39 8.70
N GLU A 108 -2.52 10.30 7.98
CA GLU A 108 -1.24 9.74 8.42
C GLU A 108 -1.33 8.29 8.92
N LYS A 109 -2.19 7.48 8.29
CA LYS A 109 -2.55 6.12 8.75
C LYS A 109 -2.51 5.10 7.62
N ILE A 110 -2.33 3.83 7.97
CA ILE A 110 -2.59 2.73 7.03
C ILE A 110 -4.11 2.53 6.96
N PHE A 111 -4.65 2.40 5.74
CA PHE A 111 -6.03 2.03 5.52
C PHE A 111 -6.14 0.57 5.09
N ILE A 112 -7.19 -0.08 5.58
CA ILE A 112 -7.65 -1.40 5.13
C ILE A 112 -9.06 -1.19 4.56
N TYR A 113 -9.20 -1.28 3.24
CA TYR A 113 -10.47 -1.15 2.54
C TYR A 113 -11.00 -2.53 2.16
N LYS A 114 -12.20 -2.89 2.62
CA LYS A 114 -12.86 -4.16 2.27
C LYS A 114 -13.54 -4.02 0.92
N THR A 115 -13.07 -4.77 -0.08
CA THR A 115 -13.58 -4.72 -1.46
C THR A 115 -14.61 -5.81 -1.78
N CYS A 116 -14.67 -6.88 -0.98
CA CYS A 116 -15.56 -8.03 -1.22
C CYS A 116 -16.48 -8.31 -0.01
N PRO A 117 -17.68 -8.88 -0.22
CA PRO A 117 -18.62 -9.20 0.86
C PRO A 117 -18.25 -10.42 1.69
N LYS A 118 -17.38 -11.30 1.19
CA LYS A 118 -16.81 -12.45 1.91
C LYS A 118 -15.28 -12.33 1.90
N ALA A 119 -14.63 -12.66 3.01
CA ALA A 119 -13.20 -12.96 3.10
C ALA A 119 -13.06 -14.36 3.68
#